data_AF-A0A944WHL3-F1
#
_entry.id   AF-A0A944WHL3-F1
#
_cell.length_a   1.000
_cell.length_b   1.000
_cell.length_c   1.000
_cell.angle_alpha   90.00
_cell.angle_beta   90.00
_cell.angle_gamma   90.00
#
_symmetry.space_group_name_H-M   'P 1'
#
loop_
_entity.id
_entity.type
_entity.pdbx_description
1 polymer ?
#
loop_
_entity_poly.entity_id
_entity_poly.type
_entity_poly.pdbx_seq_one_letter_code
_entity_poly.pdbx_strand_id
1 'polypeptide(L)'
;MLDQRFFTNIDWVLCFLVLLICGVGLIALSSATVGTPGQEDYLTQQVFRILAGIGVIILVQLVHYRNWASLGFVMHLVVIGLLVLVLFYGTGGPGSPVQRWLKV
;
A
#
# COMPACT_ATOMS: atom_id res chain seq x y z
N MET A 1 -22.56 -14.52 12.98
CA MET A 1 -22.33 -13.75 14.22
C MET A 1 -20.87 -13.37 14.22
N LEU A 2 -20.52 -12.11 14.00
CA LEU A 2 -19.12 -11.66 14.08
C LEU A 2 -18.68 -11.83 15.53
N ASP A 3 -17.81 -12.82 15.79
CA ASP A 3 -17.27 -13.06 17.11
C ASP A 3 -16.56 -11.79 17.60
N GLN A 4 -17.10 -11.15 18.64
CA GLN A 4 -16.57 -9.92 19.25
C GLN A 4 -15.08 -10.06 19.63
N ARG A 5 -14.63 -11.30 19.83
CA ARG A 5 -13.24 -11.70 20.10
C ARG A 5 -12.25 -11.31 19.00
N PHE A 6 -12.66 -11.30 17.74
CA PHE A 6 -11.77 -10.87 16.64
C PHE A 6 -11.43 -9.39 16.77
N PHE A 7 -12.42 -8.55 17.11
CA PHE A 7 -12.21 -7.11 17.30
C PHE A 7 -11.47 -6.79 18.60
N THR A 8 -11.60 -7.61 19.65
CA THR A 8 -10.89 -7.37 20.91
C THR A 8 -9.38 -7.63 20.84
N ASN A 9 -8.91 -8.53 19.97
CA ASN A 9 -7.49 -8.89 19.87
C ASN A 9 -6.70 -8.01 18.88
N ILE A 10 -7.34 -7.02 18.25
CA ILE A 10 -6.66 -6.07 17.39
C ILE A 10 -5.98 -5.01 18.26
N ASP A 11 -4.72 -4.70 17.96
CA ASP A 11 -4.04 -3.55 18.55
C ASP A 11 -4.61 -2.26 17.95
N TRP A 12 -5.65 -1.73 18.60
CA TRP A 12 -6.33 -0.50 18.20
C TRP A 12 -5.43 0.73 18.32
N VAL A 13 -4.42 0.70 19.20
CA VAL A 13 -3.48 1.80 19.36
C VAL A 13 -2.59 1.89 18.12
N LEU A 14 -2.05 0.77 17.65
CA LEU A 14 -1.29 0.72 16.40
C LEU A 14 -2.14 1.17 15.21
N CYS A 15 -3.38 0.68 15.11
CA CYS A 15 -4.31 1.06 14.04
C CYS A 15 -4.56 2.58 14.04
N PHE A 16 -4.86 3.16 15.20
CA PHE A 16 -5.07 4.59 15.34
C PHE A 16 -3.80 5.39 14.98
N LEU A 17 -2.63 4.95 15.43
CA LEU A 17 -1.36 5.62 15.14
C LEU A 17 -1.06 5.64 13.64
N VAL A 18 -1.30 4.52 12.94
CA VAL A 18 -1.14 4.44 11.48
C VAL A 18 -2.10 5.42 10.77
N LEU A 19 -3.36 5.48 11.19
CA LEU A 19 -4.34 6.44 10.62
C LEU A 19 -3.95 7.89 10.89
N LEU A 20 -3.39 8.19 12.07
CA LEU A 20 -2.86 9.52 12.40
C LEU A 20 -1.72 9.90 11.46
N ILE A 21 -0.76 8.99 11.24
CA ILE A 21 0.36 9.20 10.31
C ILE A 21 -0.17 9.45 8.88
N CYS A 22 -1.17 8.68 8.43
CA CYS A 22 -1.82 8.92 7.14
C CYS A 22 -2.46 10.31 7.08
N GLY A 23 -3.15 10.75 8.14
CA GLY A 23 -3.75 12.08 8.23
C GLY A 23 -2.72 13.21 8.17
N VAL A 24 -1.61 13.09 8.90
CA VAL A 24 -0.48 14.04 8.84
C VAL A 24 0.12 14.07 7.43
N GLY A 25 0.26 12.91 6.79
CA GLY A 25 0.72 12.81 5.40
C GLY A 25 -0.21 13.53 4.41
N LEU A 26 -1.53 13.44 4.60
CA LEU A 26 -2.50 14.15 3.76
C LEU A 26 -2.43 15.67 3.96
N ILE A 27 -2.23 16.14 5.20
CA ILE A 27 -2.04 17.58 5.50
C ILE A 27 -0.74 18.09 4.87
N ALA A 28 0.35 17.32 4.98
CA ALA A 28 1.63 17.68 4.38
C ALA A 28 1.53 17.70 2.84
N LEU A 29 0.84 16.72 2.25
CA LEU A 29 0.60 16.66 0.82
C LEU A 29 -0.23 17.85 0.35
N SER A 30 -1.34 18.17 1.03
CA SER A 30 -2.18 19.31 0.67
C SER A 30 -1.38 20.61 0.72
N SER A 31 -0.56 20.80 1.75
CA SER A 31 0.32 21.98 1.86
C SER A 31 1.33 22.09 0.73
N ALA A 32 1.82 20.97 0.19
CA ALA A 32 2.82 20.95 -0.87
C ALA A 32 2.20 21.10 -2.29
N THR A 33 0.98 20.61 -2.49
CA THR A 33 0.31 20.62 -3.80
C THR A 33 -0.50 21.88 -4.05
N VAL A 34 -0.91 22.61 -3.00
CA VAL A 34 -1.66 23.86 -3.12
C VAL A 34 -0.85 24.87 -3.96
N GLY A 35 -1.45 25.35 -5.04
CA GLY A 35 -0.86 26.35 -5.94
C GLY A 35 0.10 25.79 -6.99
N THR A 36 0.28 24.47 -7.10
CA THR A 36 1.11 23.85 -8.15
C THR A 36 0.25 23.40 -9.33
N PRO A 37 0.40 23.99 -10.53
CA PRO A 37 -0.36 23.60 -11.71
C PRO A 37 -0.18 22.13 -12.06
N GLY A 38 -1.28 21.42 -12.31
CA GLY A 38 -1.28 20.01 -12.72
C GLY A 38 -1.15 18.99 -11.59
N GLN A 39 -1.26 19.40 -10.31
CA GLN A 39 -1.16 18.51 -9.15
C GLN A 39 -2.44 18.45 -8.30
N GLU A 40 -3.54 18.99 -8.80
CA GLU A 40 -4.80 19.12 -8.04
C GLU A 40 -5.41 17.76 -7.66
N ASP A 41 -5.16 16.73 -8.49
CA ASP A 41 -5.66 15.37 -8.27
C ASP A 41 -4.79 14.53 -7.34
N TYR A 42 -3.63 15.02 -6.87
CA TYR A 42 -2.75 14.20 -6.05
C TYR A 42 -3.34 13.87 -4.68
N LEU A 43 -4.12 14.80 -4.11
CA LEU A 43 -4.79 14.58 -2.84
C LEU A 43 -5.89 13.51 -2.97
N THR A 44 -6.72 13.59 -4.02
CA THR A 44 -7.79 12.61 -4.28
C THR A 44 -7.21 11.22 -4.58
N GLN A 45 -6.14 11.14 -5.37
CA GLN A 45 -5.41 9.89 -5.61
C GLN A 45 -4.83 9.29 -4.32
N GLN A 46 -4.26 10.12 -3.44
CA GLN A 46 -3.69 9.66 -2.19
C GLN A 46 -4.76 9.09 -1.24
N VAL A 47 -5.92 9.73 -1.16
CA VAL A 47 -7.07 9.22 -0.39
C VAL A 47 -7.51 7.86 -0.94
N PHE A 48 -7.64 7.71 -2.25
CA PHE A 48 -7.98 6.43 -2.87
C PHE A 48 -6.96 5.33 -2.57
N ARG A 49 -5.67 5.65 -2.57
CA ARG A 49 -4.59 4.72 -2.22
C ARG A 49 -4.64 4.29 -0.76
N ILE A 50 -4.95 5.21 0.16
CA ILE A 50 -5.16 4.89 1.59
C ILE A 50 -6.35 3.94 1.75
N LEU A 51 -7.48 4.24 1.10
CA LEU A 51 -8.67 3.37 1.15
C LEU A 51 -8.39 1.98 0.55
N ALA A 52 -7.69 1.91 -0.58
CA ALA A 52 -7.27 0.64 -1.16
C ALA A 52 -6.36 -0.15 -0.21
N GLY A 53 -5.41 0.51 0.46
CA GLY A 53 -4.54 -0.10 1.46
C GLY A 53 -5.31 -0.66 2.66
N ILE A 54 -6.28 0.10 3.18
CA ILE A 54 -7.19 -0.37 4.25
C ILE A 54 -7.96 -1.62 3.79
N GLY A 55 -8.47 -1.61 2.56
CA GLY A 55 -9.14 -2.77 1.97
C GLY A 55 -8.24 -4.01 1.94
N VAL A 56 -6.98 -3.86 1.50
CA VAL A 56 -6.00 -4.96 1.49
C VAL A 56 -5.72 -5.47 2.90
N ILE A 57 -5.55 -4.59 3.90
CA ILE A 57 -5.32 -5.00 5.30
C ILE A 57 -6.48 -5.85 5.81
N ILE A 58 -7.73 -5.42 5.56
CA ILE A 58 -8.92 -6.18 5.97
C ILE A 58 -8.93 -7.55 5.28
N LEU A 59 -8.70 -7.61 3.96
CA LEU A 59 -8.68 -8.86 3.20
C LEU A 59 -7.60 -9.82 3.71
N VAL A 60 -6.41 -9.31 4.05
CA VAL A 60 -5.30 -10.11 4.58
C VAL A 60 -5.66 -10.71 5.95
N GLN A 61 -6.34 -9.95 6.79
CA GLN A 61 -6.77 -10.38 8.13
C GLN A 61 -7.82 -11.50 8.09
N LEU A 62 -8.61 -11.61 7.02
CA LEU A 62 -9.60 -12.68 6.85
C LEU A 62 -8.96 -14.06 6.63
N VAL A 63 -7.68 -14.10 6.24
CA VAL A 63 -6.95 -15.34 5.96
C VAL A 63 -6.07 -15.71 7.17
N HIS A 64 -6.18 -16.96 7.62
CA HIS A 64 -5.38 -17.45 8.74
C HIS A 64 -3.86 -17.34 8.48
N TYR A 65 -3.11 -16.90 9.49
CA TYR A 65 -1.65 -16.72 9.42
C TYR A 65 -0.89 -17.96 8.94
N ARG A 66 -1.39 -19.17 9.22
CA ARG A 66 -0.76 -20.43 8.79
C ARG A 66 -0.80 -20.61 7.27
N ASN A 67 -1.85 -20.11 6.61
CA ASN A 67 -1.96 -20.12 5.16
C ASN A 67 -0.97 -19.10 4.55
N TRP A 68 -0.81 -17.94 5.18
CA TRP A 68 0.23 -16.98 4.78
C TRP A 68 1.63 -17.57 4.91
N ALA A 69 1.89 -18.31 5.99
CA ALA A 69 3.17 -18.96 6.22
C ALA A 69 3.47 -20.04 5.16
N SER A 70 2.49 -20.87 4.78
CA SER A 70 2.69 -21.89 3.74
C SER A 70 2.87 -21.28 2.35
N LEU A 71 2.23 -20.15 2.06
CA LEU A 71 2.41 -19.40 0.82
C LEU A 71 3.74 -18.62 0.76
N GLY A 72 4.49 -18.53 1.87
CA GLY A 72 5.71 -17.74 1.95
C GLY A 72 6.74 -18.05 0.86
N PHE A 73 6.98 -19.34 0.60
CA PHE A 73 7.90 -19.76 -0.45
C PHE A 73 7.41 -19.34 -1.85
N VAL A 74 6.12 -19.53 -2.13
CA VAL A 74 5.50 -19.15 -3.41
C VAL A 74 5.55 -17.63 -3.61
N MET A 75 5.18 -16.85 -2.59
CA MET A 75 5.24 -15.39 -2.64
C MET A 75 6.67 -14.90 -2.88
N HIS A 76 7.67 -15.54 -2.27
CA HIS A 76 9.06 -15.20 -2.49
C HIS A 76 9.50 -15.44 -3.94
N LEU A 77 9.14 -16.58 -4.52
CA LEU A 77 9.39 -16.85 -5.95
C LEU A 77 8.67 -15.87 -6.87
N VAL A 78 7.43 -15.48 -6.53
CA VAL A 78 6.69 -14.45 -7.29
C VAL A 78 7.43 -13.10 -7.24
N VAL A 79 7.95 -12.69 -6.08
CA VAL A 79 8.74 -11.45 -5.95
C VAL A 79 10.01 -11.52 -6.80
N ILE A 80 10.74 -12.65 -6.78
CA ILE A 80 11.91 -12.84 -7.65
C ILE A 80 11.50 -12.74 -9.13
N GLY A 81 10.39 -13.36 -9.51
CA GLY A 81 9.84 -13.26 -10.86
C GLY A 81 9.51 -11.82 -11.26
N LEU A 82 8.87 -11.05 -10.38
CA LEU A 82 8.57 -9.63 -10.61
C LEU A 82 9.84 -8.78 -10.75
N LEU A 83 10.87 -9.07 -9.94
CA LEU A 83 12.17 -8.41 -10.05
C LEU A 83 12.85 -8.70 -11.38
N VAL A 84 12.80 -9.94 -11.86
CA VAL A 84 13.32 -10.29 -13.19
C VAL A 84 12.48 -9.61 -14.28
N LEU A 85 11.15 -9.60 -14.14
CA LEU A 85 10.24 -9.01 -15.12
C LEU A 85 10.46 -7.50 -15.27
N VAL A 86 10.74 -6.78 -14.18
CA VAL A 86 11.03 -5.34 -14.22
C VAL A 86 12.30 -5.00 -15.01
N LEU A 87 13.25 -5.94 -15.17
CA LEU A 87 14.44 -5.70 -16.00
C LEU A 87 14.09 -5.64 -17.50
N PHE A 88 13.03 -6.32 -17.92
CA PHE A 88 12.60 -6.38 -19.32
C PHE A 88 11.52 -5.34 -19.64
N TYR A 89 10.52 -5.20 -18.76
CA TYR A 89 9.31 -4.38 -18.97
C TYR A 89 9.18 -3.22 -17.99
N GLY A 90 10.16 -3.03 -17.11
CA GLY A 90 10.14 -1.89 -16.23
C GLY A 90 10.26 -0.59 -17.00
N THR A 91 9.73 0.44 -16.38
CA THR A 91 9.85 1.83 -16.82
C THR A 91 10.62 2.61 -15.76
N GLY A 92 11.45 3.54 -16.22
CA GLY A 92 12.15 4.51 -15.39
C GLY A 92 11.23 5.64 -14.93
N GLY A 93 11.62 6.29 -13.84
CA GLY A 93 11.11 7.64 -13.54
C GLY A 93 11.67 8.67 -14.54
N PRO A 94 11.08 9.87 -14.63
CA PRO A 94 11.63 10.95 -15.46
C PRO A 94 13.13 11.15 -15.15
N GLY A 95 13.99 11.01 -16.16
CA GLY A 95 15.45 11.20 -16.02
C GLY A 95 16.23 10.04 -15.37
N SER A 96 15.62 8.88 -15.10
CA SER A 96 16.33 7.74 -14.51
C SER A 96 16.57 6.61 -15.52
N PRO A 97 17.82 6.15 -15.71
CA PRO A 97 18.14 5.00 -16.57
C PRO A 97 17.74 3.64 -15.96
N VAL A 98 17.21 3.63 -14.72
CA VAL A 98 16.90 2.41 -13.97
C VAL A 98 15.44 2.02 -14.16
N GLN A 99 15.22 0.80 -14.63
CA GLN A 99 13.90 0.19 -14.76
C GLN A 99 13.43 -0.33 -13.41
N ARG A 100 12.43 0.30 -12.79
CA ARG A 100 11.96 -0.04 -11.43
C ARG A 100 10.45 -0.07 -11.25
N TRP A 101 9.69 0.50 -12.18
CA TRP A 101 8.23 0.56 -12.10
C TRP A 101 7.61 -0.23 -13.24
N LEU A 102 6.73 -1.18 -12.93
CA LEU A 102 5.86 -1.75 -13.95
C LEU A 102 4.69 -0.80 -14.16
N LYS A 103 4.64 -0.17 -15.33
CA LYS A 103 3.47 0.58 -15.79
C LYS A 103 2.63 -0.38 -16.63
N VAL A 104 1.50 -0.80 -16.06
CA VAL A 104 0.45 -1.57 -16.74
C VAL A 104 -0.75 -0.66 -16.91
#